data_AF-A0A2E8V2R4-F1
#
_entry.id   AF-A0A2E8V2R4-F1
#
_cell.length_a   1.000
_cell.length_b   1.000
_cell.length_c   1.000
_cell.angle_alpha   90.00
_cell.angle_beta   90.00
_cell.angle_gamma   90.00
#
_symmetry.space_group_name_H-M   'P 1'
#
loop_
_entity.id
_entity.type
_entity.pdbx_description
1 polymer ?
#
loop_
_entity_poly.entity_id
_entity_poly.type
_entity_poly.pdbx_seq_one_letter_code
_entity_poly.pdbx_strand_id
1 'polypeptide(L)'
;MSRRASKICLLCGQIIKKIVGDFVRVKKTARNSNNQDKRFELAGLALSEQRSRNRDLDFPILVEGKRDKIALQCLGFTGQIEVLNRGWTIDRVVTSLFEIYGQRNPTDSGPVISVLMDWDRTGGRLQKKLIQLMEGLDMKVCQETRNVLMKAIKPETRVVESLKGLSSKLLPIIDSYDYQN
;
A
#
# COMPACT_ATOMS: atom_id res chain seq x y z
N MET A 1 -10.41 -23.16 -11.13
CA MET A 1 -10.16 -22.05 -10.17
C MET A 1 -9.89 -22.63 -8.79
N SER A 2 -8.68 -22.45 -8.27
CA SER A 2 -8.20 -23.14 -7.06
C SER A 2 -8.81 -22.54 -5.79
N ARG A 3 -9.56 -23.34 -5.02
CA ARG A 3 -10.14 -22.99 -3.71
C ARG A 3 -9.09 -22.55 -2.66
N ARG A 4 -7.80 -22.71 -2.95
CA ARG A 4 -6.67 -22.37 -2.06
C ARG A 4 -6.37 -20.86 -2.03
N ALA A 5 -6.41 -20.18 -3.18
CA ALA A 5 -6.14 -18.73 -3.28
C ALA A 5 -7.21 -17.90 -2.55
N SER A 6 -8.48 -18.28 -2.69
CA SER A 6 -9.62 -17.60 -2.05
C SER A 6 -9.60 -17.70 -0.51
N LYS A 7 -9.09 -18.81 0.06
CA LYS A 7 -8.93 -18.98 1.52
C LYS A 7 -7.75 -18.16 2.08
N ILE A 8 -6.64 -18.06 1.35
CA ILE A 8 -5.46 -17.27 1.77
C ILE A 8 -5.80 -15.78 1.83
N CYS A 9 -6.54 -15.27 0.84
CA CYS A 9 -6.91 -13.85 0.78
C CYS A 9 -7.90 -13.42 1.90
N LEU A 10 -8.88 -14.27 2.23
CA LEU A 10 -9.79 -14.04 3.36
C LEU A 10 -9.06 -14.06 4.70
N LEU A 11 -8.07 -14.95 4.86
CA LEU A 11 -7.27 -15.04 6.08
C LEU A 11 -6.36 -13.82 6.24
N CYS A 12 -5.68 -13.36 5.18
CA CYS A 12 -4.87 -12.14 5.20
C CYS A 12 -5.69 -10.90 5.59
N GLY A 13 -6.86 -10.70 4.97
CA GLY A 13 -7.74 -9.56 5.31
C GLY A 13 -8.28 -9.57 6.75
N GLN A 14 -8.54 -10.75 7.32
CA GLN A 14 -8.95 -10.91 8.72
C GLN A 14 -7.77 -10.71 9.69
N ILE A 15 -6.58 -11.16 9.31
CA ILE A 15 -5.33 -10.95 10.06
C ILE A 15 -4.98 -9.46 10.10
N ILE A 16 -5.14 -8.71 9.00
CA ILE A 16 -5.00 -7.24 9.01
C ILE A 16 -5.98 -6.60 9.98
N LYS A 17 -7.28 -6.92 9.92
CA LYS A 17 -8.26 -6.33 10.85
C LYS A 17 -7.95 -6.63 12.30
N LYS A 18 -7.46 -7.85 12.59
CA LYS A 18 -7.07 -8.28 13.92
C LYS A 18 -5.78 -7.58 14.38
N ILE A 19 -4.72 -7.57 13.58
CA ILE A 19 -3.44 -6.94 13.93
C ILE A 19 -3.55 -5.41 13.99
N VAL A 20 -4.25 -4.78 13.04
CA VAL A 20 -4.56 -3.34 13.10
C VAL A 20 -5.43 -3.03 14.32
N GLY A 21 -6.42 -3.87 14.63
CA GLY A 21 -7.25 -3.73 15.83
C GLY A 21 -6.47 -3.89 17.14
N ASP A 22 -5.59 -4.88 17.22
CA ASP A 22 -4.72 -5.16 18.36
C ASP A 22 -3.68 -4.05 18.54
N PHE A 23 -3.14 -3.51 17.45
CA PHE A 23 -2.21 -2.39 17.49
C PHE A 23 -2.86 -1.08 17.92
N VAL A 24 -4.09 -0.80 17.47
CA VAL A 24 -4.89 0.34 17.98
C VAL A 24 -5.06 0.24 19.50
N ARG A 25 -5.17 -0.97 20.05
CA ARG A 25 -5.27 -1.24 21.48
C ARG A 25 -3.96 -0.97 22.23
N VAL A 26 -2.80 -1.31 21.65
CA VAL A 26 -1.46 -1.04 22.19
C VAL A 26 -1.16 0.47 22.33
N LYS A 27 -1.82 1.31 21.54
CA LYS A 27 -1.62 2.77 21.53
C LYS A 27 -2.00 3.49 22.84
N LYS A 28 -2.72 2.84 23.75
CA LYS A 28 -3.20 3.48 25.00
C LYS A 28 -2.14 3.58 26.10
N THR A 29 -0.95 2.97 25.96
CA THR A 29 -0.11 2.68 27.14
C THR A 29 1.39 3.10 27.09
N ALA A 30 1.98 3.64 26.02
CA ALA A 30 3.44 3.86 26.02
C ALA A 30 3.92 5.20 25.43
N ARG A 31 4.54 6.04 26.27
CA ARG A 31 5.30 7.24 25.90
C ARG A 31 6.81 7.00 26.08
N ASN A 32 7.58 7.41 25.07
CA ASN A 32 8.91 8.05 25.13
C ASN A 32 10.25 7.40 24.72
N SER A 33 10.41 6.10 24.50
CA SER A 33 11.57 5.60 23.70
C SER A 33 11.28 4.35 22.88
N ASN A 34 10.03 3.91 22.96
CA ASN A 34 9.49 2.68 22.37
C ASN A 34 8.59 2.98 21.16
N ASN A 35 8.73 4.16 20.54
CA ASN A 35 7.80 4.67 19.52
C ASN A 35 8.39 4.63 18.10
N GLN A 36 9.70 4.75 17.91
CA GLN A 36 10.27 4.66 16.55
C GLN A 36 10.25 3.22 16.05
N ASP A 37 10.78 2.26 16.80
CA ASP A 37 10.80 0.86 16.37
C ASP A 37 9.39 0.32 16.14
N LYS A 38 8.43 0.62 17.02
CA LYS A 38 7.01 0.26 16.80
C LYS A 38 6.41 0.91 15.56
N ARG A 39 6.84 2.12 15.19
CA ARG A 39 6.41 2.77 13.95
C ARG A 39 7.03 2.09 12.73
N PHE A 40 8.31 1.74 12.78
CA PHE A 40 8.95 0.96 11.72
C PHE A 40 8.32 -0.43 11.60
N GLU A 41 7.99 -1.07 12.71
CA GLU A 41 7.30 -2.37 12.75
C GLU A 41 5.95 -2.30 12.04
N LEU A 42 5.15 -1.28 12.37
CA LEU A 42 3.88 -1.02 11.68
C LEU A 42 4.05 -0.81 10.19
N ALA A 43 5.04 -0.01 9.80
CA ALA A 43 5.30 0.29 8.40
C ALA A 43 5.75 -0.97 7.66
N GLY A 44 6.66 -1.75 8.25
CA GLY A 44 7.15 -3.01 7.72
C GLY A 44 6.03 -4.03 7.54
N LEU A 45 5.15 -4.21 8.54
CA LEU A 45 3.99 -5.08 8.43
C LEU A 45 3.00 -4.65 7.34
N ALA A 46 2.72 -3.34 7.24
CA ALA A 46 1.83 -2.85 6.19
C ALA A 46 2.43 -2.97 4.78
N LEU A 47 3.77 -2.89 4.68
CA LEU A 47 4.50 -3.09 3.43
C LEU A 47 4.62 -4.56 3.06
N SER A 48 4.83 -5.47 4.01
CA SER A 48 4.91 -6.92 3.75
C SER A 48 3.60 -7.44 3.19
N GLU A 49 2.48 -7.11 3.82
CA GLU A 49 1.16 -7.46 3.31
C GLU A 49 0.91 -6.88 1.91
N GLN A 50 1.24 -5.61 1.69
CA GLN A 50 1.07 -4.98 0.39
C GLN A 50 1.98 -5.62 -0.67
N ARG A 51 3.18 -6.06 -0.29
CA ARG A 51 4.15 -6.76 -1.15
C ARG A 51 3.63 -8.14 -1.54
N SER A 52 3.14 -8.93 -0.59
CA SER A 52 2.54 -10.24 -0.88
C SER A 52 1.30 -10.09 -1.77
N ARG A 53 0.39 -9.15 -1.49
CA ARG A 53 -0.77 -8.91 -2.37
C ARG A 53 -0.36 -8.47 -3.77
N ASN A 54 0.63 -7.58 -3.88
CA ASN A 54 1.12 -7.11 -5.18
C ASN A 54 1.69 -8.24 -6.04
N ARG A 55 2.42 -9.17 -5.42
CA ARG A 55 3.03 -10.33 -6.09
C ARG A 55 2.03 -11.47 -6.35
N ASP A 56 1.19 -11.80 -5.39
CA ASP A 56 0.44 -13.06 -5.37
C ASP A 56 -1.02 -12.92 -5.85
N LEU A 57 -1.56 -11.69 -5.88
CA LEU A 57 -2.97 -11.41 -6.24
C LEU A 57 -3.12 -10.47 -7.43
N ASP A 58 -2.03 -10.23 -8.19
CA ASP A 58 -1.96 -9.23 -9.27
C ASP A 58 -2.57 -7.89 -8.83
N PHE A 59 -2.19 -7.43 -7.63
CA PHE A 59 -2.77 -6.24 -7.01
C PHE A 59 -1.88 -5.01 -7.28
N PRO A 60 -2.16 -4.22 -8.35
CA PRO A 60 -1.31 -3.12 -8.75
C PRO A 60 -1.21 -2.02 -7.69
N ILE A 61 -0.09 -1.30 -7.71
CA ILE A 61 0.14 -0.11 -6.89
C ILE A 61 0.30 1.09 -7.79
N LEU A 62 -0.57 2.09 -7.65
CA LEU A 62 -0.43 3.38 -8.32
C LEU A 62 0.42 4.32 -7.46
N VAL A 63 1.51 4.82 -8.03
CA VAL A 63 2.41 5.80 -7.41
C VAL A 63 2.55 7.06 -8.29
N GLU A 64 3.06 8.14 -7.72
CA GLU A 64 3.16 9.42 -8.42
C GLU A 64 4.29 9.45 -9.46
N GLY A 65 5.48 8.94 -9.10
CA GLY A 65 6.68 9.08 -9.90
C GLY A 65 7.49 7.79 -10.10
N LYS A 66 8.42 7.85 -11.06
CA LYS A 66 9.36 6.74 -11.34
C LYS A 66 10.25 6.41 -10.13
N ARG A 67 10.61 7.42 -9.33
CA ARG A 67 11.45 7.22 -8.14
C ARG A 67 10.70 6.49 -7.02
N ASP A 68 9.40 6.71 -6.89
CA ASP A 68 8.54 5.96 -5.97
C ASP A 68 8.48 4.49 -6.37
N LYS A 69 8.32 4.22 -7.67
CA LYS A 69 8.38 2.86 -8.21
C LYS A 69 9.71 2.18 -7.88
N ILE A 70 10.83 2.87 -8.10
CA ILE A 70 12.16 2.35 -7.77
C ILE A 70 12.27 2.09 -6.26
N ALA A 71 11.73 2.96 -5.41
CA ALA A 71 11.77 2.77 -3.96
C ALA A 71 11.01 1.51 -3.52
N LEU A 72 9.83 1.25 -4.08
CA LEU A 72 9.09 0.01 -3.84
C LEU A 72 9.84 -1.21 -4.38
N GLN A 73 10.44 -1.13 -5.57
CA GLN A 73 11.26 -2.23 -6.11
C GLN A 73 12.47 -2.54 -5.21
N CYS A 74 13.12 -1.51 -4.64
CA CYS A 74 14.18 -1.69 -3.65
C CYS A 74 13.69 -2.36 -2.34
N LEU A 75 12.38 -2.32 -2.05
CA LEU A 75 11.76 -3.04 -0.93
C LEU A 75 11.27 -4.45 -1.31
N GLY A 76 11.58 -4.92 -2.52
CA GLY A 76 11.25 -6.27 -2.98
C GLY A 76 9.88 -6.41 -3.64
N PHE A 77 9.21 -5.31 -4.00
CA PHE A 77 7.97 -5.38 -4.77
C PHE A 77 8.25 -5.81 -6.22
N THR A 78 7.63 -6.91 -6.65
CA THR A 78 7.85 -7.52 -7.97
C THR A 78 6.63 -7.47 -8.89
N GLY A 79 5.44 -7.21 -8.35
CA GLY A 79 4.20 -7.11 -9.13
C GLY A 79 4.05 -5.76 -9.82
N GLN A 80 2.86 -5.52 -10.38
CA GLN A 80 2.60 -4.34 -11.19
C GLN A 80 2.65 -3.05 -10.34
N ILE A 81 3.47 -2.08 -10.78
CA ILE A 81 3.55 -0.74 -10.20
C ILE A 81 3.32 0.27 -11.33
N GLU A 82 2.16 0.92 -11.27
CA GLU A 82 1.71 1.95 -12.17
C GLU A 82 2.24 3.32 -11.73
N VAL A 83 2.72 4.11 -12.68
CA VAL A 83 3.22 5.46 -12.42
C VAL A 83 2.28 6.46 -13.08
N LEU A 84 1.85 7.47 -12.34
CA LEU A 84 1.05 8.55 -12.91
C LEU A 84 1.78 9.19 -14.10
N ASN A 85 1.12 9.18 -15.26
CA ASN A 85 1.67 9.76 -16.47
C ASN A 85 1.50 11.29 -16.44
N ARG A 86 2.61 12.03 -16.31
CA ARG A 86 2.62 13.50 -16.24
C ARG A 86 2.04 14.20 -17.48
N GLY A 87 1.91 13.51 -18.62
CA GLY A 87 1.32 14.06 -19.84
C GLY A 87 -0.19 13.87 -19.96
N TRP A 88 -0.81 13.13 -19.06
CA TRP A 88 -2.25 12.82 -19.11
C TRP A 88 -3.00 13.55 -18.01
N THR A 89 -4.26 13.93 -18.30
CA THR A 89 -5.16 14.39 -17.24
C THR A 89 -5.44 13.24 -16.27
N ILE A 90 -5.73 13.58 -15.01
CA ILE A 90 -6.04 12.58 -13.98
C ILE A 90 -7.23 11.71 -14.42
N ASP A 91 -8.24 12.33 -15.01
CA ASP A 91 -9.43 11.65 -15.53
C ASP A 91 -9.06 10.60 -16.58
N ARG A 92 -8.20 10.94 -17.54
CA ARG A 92 -7.72 9.99 -18.57
C ARG A 92 -6.94 8.83 -17.95
N VAL A 93 -6.09 9.11 -16.95
CA VAL A 93 -5.39 8.05 -16.23
C VAL A 93 -6.37 7.11 -15.53
N VAL A 94 -7.35 7.66 -14.80
CA VAL A 94 -8.37 6.86 -14.10
C VAL A 94 -9.19 6.01 -15.07
N THR A 95 -9.63 6.56 -16.20
CA THR A 95 -10.32 5.79 -17.25
C THR A 95 -9.47 4.64 -17.77
N SER A 96 -8.18 4.89 -18.07
CA SER A 96 -7.30 3.80 -18.53
C SER A 96 -7.07 2.72 -17.48
N LEU A 97 -6.95 3.08 -16.20
CA LEU A 97 -6.84 2.11 -15.10
C LEU A 97 -8.13 1.29 -14.94
N PHE A 98 -9.29 1.92 -15.13
CA PHE A 98 -10.58 1.23 -15.12
C PHE A 98 -10.68 0.20 -16.26
N GLU A 99 -10.27 0.56 -17.47
CA GLU A 99 -10.27 -0.34 -18.63
C GLU A 99 -9.37 -1.57 -18.40
N ILE A 100 -8.24 -1.38 -17.71
CA ILE A 100 -7.28 -2.46 -17.44
C ILE A 100 -7.73 -3.35 -16.27
N TYR A 101 -8.19 -2.76 -15.16
CA TYR A 101 -8.38 -3.49 -13.90
C TYR A 101 -9.86 -3.69 -13.50
N GLY A 102 -10.79 -2.99 -14.13
CA GLY A 102 -12.22 -3.08 -13.84
C GLY A 102 -12.60 -2.60 -12.43
N GLN A 103 -13.69 -3.15 -11.90
CA GLN A 103 -14.33 -2.68 -10.65
C GLN A 103 -13.89 -3.43 -9.39
N ARG A 104 -13.62 -4.73 -9.51
CA ARG A 104 -13.32 -5.65 -8.40
C ARG A 104 -12.18 -6.59 -8.82
N ASN A 105 -11.29 -6.91 -7.88
CA ASN A 105 -10.19 -7.83 -8.19
C ASN A 105 -10.79 -9.22 -8.51
N PRO A 106 -10.37 -9.86 -9.62
CA PRO A 106 -10.99 -11.10 -10.10
C PRO A 106 -10.71 -12.31 -9.19
N THR A 107 -9.69 -12.23 -8.33
CA THR A 107 -9.26 -13.32 -7.45
C THR A 107 -10.06 -13.36 -6.14
N ASP A 108 -10.37 -12.21 -5.56
CA ASP A 108 -10.94 -12.09 -4.20
C ASP A 108 -12.17 -11.17 -4.09
N SER A 109 -12.63 -10.58 -5.20
CA SER A 109 -13.68 -9.55 -5.23
C SER A 109 -13.37 -8.32 -4.35
N GLY A 110 -12.10 -8.12 -4.01
CA GLY A 110 -11.56 -7.04 -3.21
C GLY A 110 -11.30 -5.77 -4.02
N PRO A 111 -10.58 -4.81 -3.44
CA PRO A 111 -10.06 -3.66 -4.18
C PRO A 111 -9.24 -4.10 -5.39
N VAL A 112 -9.35 -3.38 -6.51
CA VAL A 112 -8.60 -3.64 -7.75
C VAL A 112 -7.20 -3.05 -7.77
N ILE A 113 -6.99 -1.93 -7.06
CA ILE A 113 -5.72 -1.21 -7.04
C ILE A 113 -5.46 -0.60 -5.66
N SER A 114 -4.19 -0.47 -5.30
CA SER A 114 -3.74 0.34 -4.15
C SER A 114 -3.21 1.66 -4.63
N VAL A 115 -3.60 2.76 -3.99
CA VAL A 115 -3.11 4.10 -4.35
C VAL A 115 -2.18 4.61 -3.26
N LEU A 116 -0.93 4.84 -3.63
CA LEU A 116 0.16 5.23 -2.74
C LEU A 116 0.82 6.53 -3.24
N MET A 117 0.09 7.64 -3.11
CA MET A 117 0.66 8.98 -3.31
C MET A 117 1.41 9.44 -2.06
N ASP A 118 2.28 10.43 -2.26
CA ASP A 118 2.96 11.14 -1.18
C ASP A 118 1.97 11.63 -0.10
N TRP A 119 2.44 11.65 1.14
CA TRP A 119 1.67 12.12 2.29
C TRP A 119 2.08 13.52 2.74
N ASP A 120 2.49 14.33 1.78
CA ASP A 120 2.51 15.78 1.88
C ASP A 120 1.15 16.41 1.51
N ARG A 121 1.09 17.74 1.44
CA ARG A 121 -0.15 18.45 1.10
C ARG A 121 -0.59 18.22 -0.34
N THR A 122 0.35 18.11 -1.28
CA THR A 122 0.07 17.98 -2.73
C THR A 122 -0.38 16.56 -3.04
N GLY A 123 0.40 15.56 -2.63
CA GLY A 123 0.06 14.15 -2.75
C GLY A 123 -1.24 13.80 -2.03
N GLY A 124 -1.53 14.42 -0.87
CA GLY A 124 -2.83 14.27 -0.20
C GLY A 124 -4.03 14.77 -1.01
N ARG A 125 -3.89 15.89 -1.73
CA ARG A 125 -4.95 16.40 -2.63
C ARG A 125 -5.11 15.49 -3.85
N LEU A 126 -3.99 15.04 -4.41
CA LEU A 126 -3.96 14.15 -5.57
C LEU A 126 -4.59 12.79 -5.25
N GLN A 127 -4.21 12.18 -4.12
CA GLN A 127 -4.82 10.96 -3.59
C GLN A 127 -6.34 11.10 -3.53
N LYS A 128 -6.85 12.15 -2.88
CA LYS A 128 -8.29 12.36 -2.73
C LYS A 128 -9.00 12.46 -4.08
N LYS A 129 -8.42 13.21 -5.03
CA LYS A 129 -8.99 13.35 -6.38
C LYS A 129 -9.01 12.02 -7.14
N LEU A 130 -7.93 11.24 -7.09
CA LEU A 130 -7.86 9.92 -7.72
C LEU A 130 -8.93 8.98 -7.16
N ILE A 131 -9.04 8.89 -5.84
CA ILE A 131 -10.03 8.05 -5.18
C ILE A 131 -11.44 8.44 -5.59
N GLN A 132 -11.77 9.74 -5.54
CA GLN A 132 -13.09 10.22 -5.92
C GLN A 132 -13.46 9.84 -7.37
N LEU A 133 -12.52 9.96 -8.30
CA LEU A 133 -12.75 9.61 -9.70
C LEU A 133 -12.87 8.10 -9.90
N MET A 134 -12.00 7.31 -9.26
CA MET A 134 -12.03 5.84 -9.35
C MET A 134 -13.32 5.27 -8.75
N GLU A 135 -13.73 5.75 -7.58
CA GLU A 135 -14.98 5.34 -6.94
C GLU A 135 -16.21 5.80 -7.75
N GLY A 136 -16.10 6.92 -8.48
CA GLY A 136 -17.12 7.34 -9.45
C GLY A 136 -17.31 6.37 -10.63
N LEU A 137 -16.33 5.51 -10.91
CA LEU A 137 -16.41 4.40 -11.87
C LEU A 137 -16.71 3.06 -11.18
N ASP A 138 -17.16 3.07 -9.92
CA ASP A 138 -17.39 1.89 -9.08
C ASP A 138 -16.14 1.02 -8.84
N MET A 139 -14.94 1.54 -9.09
CA MET A 139 -13.69 0.85 -8.73
C MET A 139 -13.56 0.80 -7.21
N LYS A 140 -13.33 -0.40 -6.67
CA LYS A 140 -12.96 -0.53 -5.26
C LYS A 140 -11.46 -0.32 -5.12
N VAL A 141 -11.06 0.64 -4.29
CA VAL A 141 -9.66 1.07 -4.17
C VAL A 141 -9.16 0.91 -2.73
N CYS A 142 -7.90 0.53 -2.58
CA CYS A 142 -7.22 0.36 -1.28
C CYS A 142 -6.35 1.57 -0.97
N GLN A 143 -6.39 2.02 0.29
CA GLN A 143 -5.61 3.15 0.79
C GLN A 143 -4.89 2.82 2.12
N GLU A 144 -5.06 1.59 2.59
CA GLU A 144 -4.67 1.13 3.93
C GLU A 144 -3.17 1.29 4.18
N THR A 145 -2.32 0.82 3.25
CA THR A 145 -0.86 0.95 3.37
C THR A 145 -0.46 2.41 3.49
N ARG A 146 -0.98 3.29 2.61
CA ARG A 146 -0.72 4.73 2.70
C ARG A 146 -1.12 5.31 4.05
N ASN A 147 -2.30 4.94 4.55
CA ASN A 147 -2.81 5.41 5.83
C ASN A 147 -1.95 4.96 7.02
N VAL A 148 -1.39 3.75 6.98
CA VAL A 148 -0.45 3.26 7.99
C VAL A 148 0.87 4.01 7.89
N LEU A 149 1.47 4.10 6.70
CA LEU A 149 2.74 4.79 6.50
C LEU A 149 2.68 6.27 6.91
N MET A 150 1.61 6.97 6.54
CA MET A 150 1.39 8.37 6.94
C MET A 150 1.32 8.57 8.46
N LYS A 151 0.90 7.55 9.22
CA LYS A 151 0.86 7.63 10.70
C LYS A 151 2.17 7.16 11.32
N ALA A 152 2.79 6.15 10.71
CA ALA A 152 3.94 5.47 11.23
C ALA A 152 5.24 6.23 10.93
N ILE A 153 5.52 6.53 9.66
CA ILE A 153 6.84 7.01 9.21
C ILE A 153 6.85 8.48 8.76
N LYS A 154 5.77 9.24 9.04
CA LYS A 154 5.71 10.68 8.74
C LYS A 154 6.83 11.52 9.38
N PRO A 155 7.33 11.20 10.58
CA PRO A 155 8.51 11.86 11.13
C PRO A 155 9.80 11.64 10.31
N GLU A 156 9.92 10.51 9.60
CA GLU A 156 11.09 10.15 8.80
C GLU A 156 11.00 10.67 7.36
N THR A 157 9.82 10.62 6.75
CA THR A 157 9.62 11.12 5.37
C THR A 157 8.16 11.49 5.12
N ARG A 158 7.93 12.31 4.09
CA ARG A 158 6.60 12.63 3.54
C ARG A 158 6.37 12.14 2.11
N VAL A 159 7.43 11.64 1.49
CA VAL A 159 7.45 11.21 0.09
C VAL A 159 7.81 9.73 -0.01
N VAL A 160 7.24 9.04 -0.98
CA VAL A 160 7.38 7.59 -1.18
C VAL A 160 8.81 7.25 -1.64
N GLU A 161 9.43 8.05 -2.49
CA GLU A 161 10.81 7.81 -2.96
C GLU A 161 11.85 7.66 -1.82
N SER A 162 11.63 8.33 -0.69
CA SER A 162 12.51 8.25 0.48
C SER A 162 12.45 6.90 1.21
N LEU A 163 11.44 6.05 0.94
CA LEU A 163 11.40 4.68 1.48
C LEU A 163 12.65 3.90 1.11
N LYS A 164 13.27 4.20 -0.04
CA LYS A 164 14.55 3.61 -0.45
C LYS A 164 15.64 3.85 0.59
N GLY A 165 15.73 5.05 1.16
CA GLY A 165 16.69 5.40 2.20
C GLY A 165 16.42 4.72 3.55
N LEU A 166 15.18 4.24 3.76
CA LEU A 166 14.76 3.52 4.96
C LEU A 166 14.85 1.98 4.81
N SER A 167 15.26 1.50 3.63
CA SER A 167 15.29 0.07 3.29
C SER A 167 16.08 -0.78 4.27
N SER A 168 17.23 -0.31 4.76
CA SER A 168 18.04 -1.05 5.74
C SER A 168 17.32 -1.37 7.05
N LYS A 169 16.34 -0.54 7.44
CA LYS A 169 15.49 -0.79 8.62
C LYS A 169 14.19 -1.51 8.27
N LEU A 170 13.59 -1.19 7.12
CA LEU A 170 12.29 -1.73 6.73
C LEU A 170 12.41 -3.16 6.21
N LEU A 171 13.40 -3.48 5.36
CA LEU A 171 13.52 -4.80 4.73
C LEU A 171 13.55 -5.95 5.73
N PRO A 172 14.38 -5.93 6.81
CA PRO A 172 14.39 -7.03 7.77
C PRO A 172 13.03 -7.29 8.43
N ILE A 173 12.24 -6.22 8.66
CA ILE A 173 10.89 -6.32 9.20
C ILE A 173 9.93 -6.85 8.14
N ILE A 174 10.00 -6.33 6.91
CA ILE A 174 9.13 -6.79 5.82
C ILE A 174 9.35 -8.28 5.56
N ASP A 175 10.62 -8.72 5.50
CA ASP A 175 11.00 -10.11 5.25
C ASP A 175 10.61 -11.04 6.40
N SER A 176 10.64 -10.57 7.66
CA SER A 176 10.19 -11.40 8.79
C SER A 176 8.69 -11.71 8.77
N TYR A 177 7.89 -10.90 8.07
CA TYR A 177 6.44 -11.07 7.92
C TYR A 177 6.01 -11.62 6.56
N ASP A 178 6.85 -11.54 5.52
CA ASP A 178 6.60 -12.08 4.19
C ASP A 178 7.37 -13.39 4.01
N TYR A 179 6.79 -14.48 4.52
CA TYR A 179 7.36 -15.85 4.58
C TYR A 179 7.67 -16.51 3.21
N GLN A 180 7.66 -15.75 2.11
CA GLN A 180 7.98 -16.19 0.76
C GLN A 180 9.40 -15.76 0.32
N ASN A 181 10.14 -15.04 1.17
CA ASN A 181 11.54 -14.66 0.99
C ASN A 181 12.48 -15.50 1.85
#